data_AF-A0A953Q3Z7-F1
#
_entry.id   AF-A0A953Q3Z7-F1
#
_cell.length_a   1.000
_cell.length_b   1.000
_cell.length_c   1.000
_cell.angle_alpha   90.00
_cell.angle_beta   90.00
_cell.angle_gamma   90.00
#
_symmetry.space_group_name_H-M   'P 1'
#
loop_
_entity.id
_entity.type
_entity.pdbx_description
1 polymer ?
#
loop_
_entity_poly.entity_id
_entity_poly.type
_entity_poly.pdbx_seq_one_letter_code
_entity_poly.pdbx_strand_id
1 'polypeptide(L)'
;MRSFRTIVCWLLVSTSIGVAAENQGSSPLSFDQTLDRVVEREHTFVATMKRMHPLAETYIQNLREDNDHNVEPVDDQYFLGRLDLNAGPRDAVFQKRHQGLRHHLFNPFSAAFTYKFLPRGFAQMVILDADLQKSNYRFNFVRREFLGEARCIVIDVQPRKKAPKGLFTGRIWVEDRDFNIVRFNGTYSGSSHYTYYLHFDSWRFNLQSDVWLPSYIYVEESGTKQNSPLFHDLYLKAQTRLWAYDPEQLSRDEEFTQIKVDNSVDDHPVAKDNAPVEAQRMWERMAEDNAVDHLQKIGVLAPPGDVDKILQTVVNNLIITNKLEIEPDVRCRVLLTLPLESFTIGHTIVVSRGLLDVLPDESSLAMILAHELSHIALGHRVDTRLAFNDRFFFADSDTFQRLHFERSVADEEAADSKAMELLTSSPYKDKLGSAGLFLKALQNRAPVLTNLISPRLGSRMTNGNTTRMASVFTSAPALEKQRVDQIAALPIGSRIKLDAWSNQLTMMNANPVALVSAREKMPFEVTPFFPFLSYSQTDRKLVAEGPVTH
;
A
#
# COMPACT_ATOMS: atom_id res chain seq x y z
N MET A 1 62.22 71.89 -38.12
CA MET A 1 62.62 72.69 -36.94
C MET A 1 61.44 72.74 -35.96
N ARG A 2 61.65 72.23 -34.73
CA ARG A 2 60.98 72.52 -33.43
C ARG A 2 59.44 72.62 -33.42
N SER A 3 58.68 71.60 -33.02
CA SER A 3 58.39 71.12 -31.65
C SER A 3 57.87 72.21 -30.71
N PHE A 4 56.61 72.10 -30.24
CA PHE A 4 56.24 72.11 -28.82
C PHE A 4 54.77 71.65 -28.59
N ARG A 5 54.65 70.66 -27.68
CA ARG A 5 53.52 70.05 -26.93
C ARG A 5 52.20 70.85 -26.84
N THR A 6 51.02 70.22 -26.76
CA THR A 6 50.46 69.63 -25.52
C THR A 6 49.20 68.79 -25.81
N ILE A 7 49.08 67.62 -25.16
CA ILE A 7 47.96 66.67 -25.22
C ILE A 7 46.77 67.24 -24.43
N VAL A 8 45.57 67.25 -25.03
CA VAL A 8 44.31 67.57 -24.35
C VAL A 8 43.38 66.36 -24.45
N CYS A 9 43.14 65.72 -23.31
CA CYS A 9 42.06 64.76 -23.10
C CYS A 9 40.71 65.49 -23.15
N TRP A 10 39.81 65.08 -24.05
CA TRP A 10 38.41 65.47 -23.99
C TRP A 10 37.57 64.31 -23.47
N LEU A 11 36.88 64.58 -22.35
CA LEU A 11 35.83 63.74 -21.79
C LEU A 11 34.71 63.53 -22.81
N LEU A 12 34.34 62.28 -23.07
CA LEU A 12 33.08 61.92 -23.70
C LEU A 12 32.10 61.49 -22.61
N VAL A 13 31.07 62.32 -22.43
CA VAL A 13 29.88 62.03 -21.61
C VAL A 13 29.04 61.00 -22.37
N SER A 14 29.03 59.76 -21.90
CA SER A 14 28.11 58.73 -22.37
C SER A 14 26.80 58.82 -21.58
N THR A 15 25.75 59.35 -22.22
CA THR A 15 24.37 59.24 -21.76
C THR A 15 23.93 57.78 -21.82
N SER A 16 23.77 57.14 -20.66
CA SER A 16 23.16 55.82 -20.51
C SER A 16 21.66 55.90 -20.77
N ILE A 17 21.21 55.33 -21.89
CA ILE A 17 19.80 54.98 -22.09
C ILE A 17 19.54 53.78 -21.18
N GLY A 18 18.94 54.05 -20.02
CA GLY A 18 18.38 53.00 -19.17
C GLY A 18 17.21 52.35 -19.90
N VAL A 19 17.45 51.18 -20.50
CA VAL A 19 16.36 50.26 -20.84
C VAL A 19 15.86 49.73 -19.50
N ALA A 20 14.78 50.33 -19.01
CA ALA A 20 14.00 49.72 -17.94
C ALA A 20 13.48 48.39 -18.49
N ALA A 21 14.09 47.29 -18.07
CA ALA A 21 13.46 45.98 -18.18
C ALA A 21 12.20 46.06 -17.31
N GLU A 22 11.05 46.23 -17.94
CA GLU A 22 9.77 45.93 -17.31
C GLU A 22 9.83 44.48 -16.86
N ASN A 23 10.07 44.32 -15.57
CA ASN A 23 9.88 43.07 -14.88
C ASN A 23 8.38 42.76 -15.03
N GLN A 24 8.03 41.95 -16.05
CA GLN A 24 6.70 41.37 -16.19
C GLN A 24 6.51 40.40 -15.01
N GLY A 25 6.24 40.96 -13.84
CA GLY A 25 5.59 40.24 -12.76
C GLY A 25 4.29 39.73 -13.34
N SER A 26 4.17 38.41 -13.47
CA SER A 26 2.95 37.76 -13.90
C SER A 26 1.78 38.30 -13.08
N SER A 27 0.86 39.00 -13.73
CA SER A 27 -0.40 39.42 -13.10
C SER A 27 -1.03 38.18 -12.45
N PRO A 28 -1.54 38.27 -11.20
CA PRO A 28 -2.13 37.13 -10.53
C PRO A 28 -3.26 36.57 -11.41
N LEU A 29 -3.17 35.28 -11.76
CA LEU A 29 -4.16 34.59 -12.58
C LEU A 29 -5.55 34.77 -11.96
N SER A 30 -6.54 35.07 -12.81
CA SER A 30 -7.92 35.15 -12.33
C SER A 30 -8.40 33.78 -11.86
N PHE A 31 -9.39 33.75 -10.97
CA PHE A 31 -9.99 32.50 -10.53
C PHE A 31 -10.57 31.71 -11.72
N ASP A 32 -11.14 32.41 -12.71
CA ASP A 32 -11.72 31.78 -13.89
C ASP A 32 -10.65 31.11 -14.77
N GLN A 33 -9.50 31.76 -14.97
CA GLN A 33 -8.33 31.22 -15.66
C GLN A 33 -7.71 30.04 -14.91
N THR A 34 -7.70 30.09 -13.58
CA THR A 34 -7.25 28.98 -12.73
C THR A 34 -8.11 27.75 -12.96
N LEU A 35 -9.44 27.91 -13.00
CA LEU A 35 -10.37 26.81 -13.27
C LEU A 35 -10.19 26.20 -14.67
N ASP A 36 -9.87 27.01 -15.69
CA ASP A 36 -9.60 26.49 -17.03
C ASP A 36 -8.37 25.57 -17.02
N ARG A 37 -7.31 25.95 -16.30
CA ARG A 37 -6.11 25.10 -16.11
C ARG A 37 -6.41 23.82 -15.34
N VAL A 38 -7.21 23.90 -14.27
CA VAL A 38 -7.64 22.72 -13.49
C VAL A 38 -8.35 21.71 -14.39
N VAL A 39 -9.28 22.17 -15.23
CA VAL A 39 -10.04 21.31 -16.14
C VAL A 39 -9.13 20.68 -17.20
N GLU A 40 -8.24 21.48 -17.80
CA GLU A 40 -7.25 20.99 -18.77
C GLU A 40 -6.35 19.90 -18.17
N ARG A 41 -5.89 20.10 -16.94
CA ARG A 41 -5.07 19.12 -16.21
C ARG A 41 -5.83 17.86 -15.86
N GLU A 42 -7.08 17.97 -15.40
CA GLU A 42 -7.89 16.78 -15.08
C GLU A 42 -8.18 15.94 -16.34
N HIS A 43 -8.41 16.55 -17.50
CA HIS A 43 -8.53 15.80 -18.76
C HIS A 43 -7.25 15.06 -19.13
N THR A 44 -6.09 15.71 -18.95
CA THR A 44 -4.79 15.08 -19.19
C THR A 44 -4.53 13.92 -18.23
N PHE A 45 -4.91 14.09 -16.96
CA PHE A 45 -4.86 13.04 -15.95
C PHE A 45 -5.73 11.84 -16.33
N VAL A 46 -7.00 12.05 -16.68
CA VAL A 46 -7.93 10.97 -17.09
C VAL A 46 -7.40 10.24 -18.32
N ALA A 47 -6.88 10.97 -19.32
CA ALA A 47 -6.27 10.38 -20.51
C ALA A 47 -5.03 9.52 -20.19
N THR A 48 -4.23 9.95 -19.22
CA THR A 48 -3.06 9.21 -18.75
C THR A 48 -3.47 7.95 -18.00
N MET A 49 -4.41 8.05 -17.06
CA MET A 49 -4.91 6.91 -16.29
C MET A 49 -5.56 5.83 -17.15
N LYS A 50 -6.18 6.18 -18.29
CA LYS A 50 -6.69 5.20 -19.27
C LYS A 50 -5.60 4.28 -19.85
N ARG A 51 -4.34 4.69 -19.83
CA ARG A 51 -3.21 3.88 -20.32
C ARG A 51 -2.51 3.10 -19.21
N MET A 52 -2.82 3.37 -17.95
CA MET A 52 -2.20 2.77 -16.78
C MET A 52 -3.09 1.67 -16.21
N HIS A 53 -2.48 0.62 -15.67
CA HIS A 53 -3.19 -0.53 -15.10
C HIS A 53 -2.64 -0.91 -13.72
N PRO A 54 -2.69 0.02 -12.74
CA PRO A 54 -2.16 -0.22 -11.42
C PRO A 54 -2.91 -1.34 -10.71
N LEU A 55 -2.25 -1.97 -9.75
CA LEU A 55 -2.92 -2.80 -8.76
C LEU A 55 -3.77 -1.90 -7.86
N ALA A 56 -4.97 -2.37 -7.53
CA ALA A 56 -5.91 -1.73 -6.63
C ALA A 56 -6.35 -2.76 -5.58
N GLU A 57 -6.00 -2.50 -4.32
CA GLU A 57 -6.44 -3.27 -3.16
C GLU A 57 -7.50 -2.47 -2.43
N THR A 58 -8.67 -3.07 -2.21
CA THR A 58 -9.75 -2.47 -1.43
C THR A 58 -10.10 -3.37 -0.25
N TYR A 59 -10.06 -2.81 0.96
CA TYR A 59 -10.50 -3.47 2.18
C TYR A 59 -11.63 -2.70 2.83
N ILE A 60 -12.71 -3.38 3.15
CA ILE A 60 -13.96 -2.82 3.69
C ILE A 60 -14.22 -3.46 5.04
N GLN A 61 -14.56 -2.65 6.04
CA GLN A 61 -15.09 -3.08 7.33
C GLN A 61 -16.50 -2.55 7.49
N ASN A 62 -17.46 -3.46 7.61
CA ASN A 62 -18.80 -3.13 8.05
C ASN A 62 -18.77 -2.96 9.57
N LEU A 63 -19.39 -1.89 10.04
CA LEU A 63 -19.36 -1.47 11.43
C LEU A 63 -20.76 -1.57 12.03
N ARG A 64 -20.82 -1.73 13.34
CA ARG A 64 -22.05 -1.59 14.12
C ARG A 64 -21.76 -0.75 15.34
N GLU A 65 -22.69 0.14 15.65
CA GLU A 65 -22.70 0.90 16.89
C GLU A 65 -23.62 0.21 17.90
N ASP A 66 -23.15 0.00 19.12
CA ASP A 66 -23.98 -0.48 20.23
C ASP A 66 -24.69 0.66 20.97
N ASN A 67 -25.52 0.31 21.97
CA ASN A 67 -26.27 1.29 22.75
C ASN A 67 -25.38 2.24 23.59
N ASP A 68 -24.11 1.87 23.82
CA ASP A 68 -23.13 2.66 24.57
C ASP A 68 -22.24 3.49 23.63
N HIS A 69 -22.65 3.62 22.36
CA HIS A 69 -21.92 4.32 21.30
C HIS A 69 -20.51 3.75 21.05
N ASN A 70 -20.29 2.44 21.29
CA ASN A 70 -19.09 1.76 20.85
C ASN A 70 -19.31 1.29 19.42
N VAL A 71 -18.39 1.67 18.55
CA VAL A 71 -18.37 1.26 17.15
C VAL A 71 -17.36 0.14 17.01
N GLU A 72 -17.80 -1.01 16.51
CA GLU A 72 -16.91 -2.14 16.28
C GLU A 72 -17.15 -2.78 14.90
N PRO A 73 -16.12 -3.39 14.28
CA PRO A 73 -16.29 -4.20 13.08
C PRO A 73 -17.15 -5.43 13.33
N VAL A 74 -18.04 -5.73 12.39
CA VAL A 74 -18.94 -6.90 12.40
C VAL A 74 -18.76 -7.84 11.21
N ASP A 75 -18.19 -7.34 10.11
CA ASP A 75 -17.89 -8.11 8.90
C ASP A 75 -16.82 -7.36 8.09
N ASP A 76 -16.09 -8.08 7.25
CA ASP A 76 -15.08 -7.49 6.38
C ASP A 76 -15.13 -8.04 4.95
N GLN A 77 -14.58 -7.28 4.00
CA GLN A 77 -14.43 -7.70 2.62
C GLN A 77 -13.08 -7.24 2.08
N TYR A 78 -12.51 -8.04 1.19
CA TYR A 78 -11.21 -7.79 0.58
C TYR A 78 -11.27 -8.03 -0.92
N PHE A 79 -10.72 -7.09 -1.68
CA PHE A 79 -10.60 -7.16 -3.13
C PHE A 79 -9.20 -6.75 -3.54
N LEU A 80 -8.64 -7.48 -4.50
CA LEU A 80 -7.41 -7.11 -5.20
C LEU A 80 -7.67 -7.26 -6.69
N GLY A 81 -7.35 -6.21 -7.46
CA GLY A 81 -7.63 -6.12 -8.90
C GLY A 81 -6.56 -5.31 -9.62
N ARG A 82 -6.48 -5.43 -10.95
CA ARG A 82 -5.89 -4.37 -11.77
C ARG A 82 -7.00 -3.42 -12.20
N LEU A 83 -6.77 -2.12 -12.03
CA LEU A 83 -7.67 -1.07 -12.49
C LEU A 83 -7.56 -0.92 -14.02
N ASP A 84 -8.68 -0.87 -14.72
CA ASP A 84 -8.77 -0.49 -16.13
C ASP A 84 -9.86 0.58 -16.31
N LEU A 85 -9.50 1.73 -16.90
CA LEU A 85 -10.42 2.84 -17.17
C LEU A 85 -10.90 2.94 -18.62
N ASN A 86 -10.42 2.09 -19.54
CA ASN A 86 -10.74 2.18 -20.98
C ASN A 86 -12.20 1.83 -21.31
N ALA A 87 -12.81 0.89 -20.57
CA ALA A 87 -14.19 0.43 -20.78
C ALA A 87 -15.15 0.91 -19.68
N GLY A 88 -14.86 2.09 -19.10
CA GLY A 88 -15.32 2.52 -17.78
C GLY A 88 -14.50 1.85 -16.66
N PRO A 89 -14.58 2.32 -15.40
CA PRO A 89 -13.83 1.71 -14.29
C PRO A 89 -14.23 0.23 -14.13
N ARG A 90 -13.36 -0.66 -14.60
CA ARG A 90 -13.53 -2.11 -14.48
C ARG A 90 -12.27 -2.67 -13.84
N ASP A 91 -12.44 -3.47 -12.81
CA ASP A 91 -11.33 -4.22 -12.24
C ASP A 91 -11.21 -5.58 -12.92
N ALA A 92 -10.01 -5.91 -13.39
CA ALA A 92 -9.63 -7.31 -13.56
C ALA A 92 -9.38 -7.87 -12.17
N VAL A 93 -10.42 -8.49 -11.59
CA VAL A 93 -10.36 -8.98 -10.20
C VAL A 93 -9.46 -10.23 -10.15
N PHE A 94 -8.40 -10.20 -9.34
CA PHE A 94 -7.53 -11.37 -9.10
C PHE A 94 -8.31 -12.53 -8.45
N GLN A 95 -9.48 -12.26 -7.87
CA GLN A 95 -10.39 -13.28 -7.37
C GLN A 95 -11.86 -12.99 -7.67
N LYS A 96 -12.47 -13.85 -8.51
CA LYS A 96 -13.86 -14.22 -8.32
C LYS A 96 -13.90 -15.28 -7.23
N ARG A 97 -14.49 -14.99 -6.07
CA ARG A 97 -14.83 -16.03 -5.10
C ARG A 97 -15.85 -16.96 -5.75
N HIS A 98 -15.40 -18.09 -6.30
CA HIS A 98 -16.27 -19.21 -6.60
C HIS A 98 -16.77 -19.77 -5.27
N GLN A 99 -17.90 -19.26 -4.79
CA GLN A 99 -18.68 -19.96 -3.77
C GLN A 99 -19.17 -21.26 -4.42
N GLY A 100 -18.51 -22.36 -4.09
CA GLY A 100 -18.94 -23.70 -4.50
C GLY A 100 -20.38 -23.96 -4.05
N LEU A 101 -21.15 -24.59 -4.94
CA LEU A 101 -22.57 -24.95 -4.81
C LEU A 101 -22.90 -25.96 -3.68
N ARG A 102 -22.14 -26.01 -2.58
CA ARG A 102 -22.23 -27.08 -1.56
C ARG A 102 -22.55 -26.65 -0.13
N HIS A 103 -23.06 -25.45 0.09
CA HIS A 103 -23.55 -25.02 1.43
C HIS A 103 -25.03 -24.62 1.51
N HIS A 104 -25.83 -24.88 0.47
CA HIS A 104 -27.22 -24.41 0.42
C HIS A 104 -28.27 -25.22 1.23
N LEU A 105 -27.89 -26.17 2.07
CA LEU A 105 -28.89 -27.05 2.71
C LEU A 105 -29.14 -26.89 4.20
N PHE A 106 -28.38 -26.09 4.95
CA PHE A 106 -28.68 -25.93 6.40
C PHE A 106 -28.31 -24.54 6.95
N ASN A 107 -28.99 -23.47 6.51
CA ASN A 107 -29.30 -22.32 7.37
C ASN A 107 -30.35 -21.36 6.73
N PRO A 108 -31.67 -21.49 7.02
CA PRO A 108 -32.70 -20.67 6.39
C PRO A 108 -32.73 -19.19 6.86
N PHE A 109 -31.79 -18.76 7.71
CA PHE A 109 -31.70 -17.37 8.20
C PHE A 109 -30.41 -16.63 7.79
N SER A 110 -29.55 -17.20 6.94
CA SER A 110 -28.31 -16.56 6.48
C SER A 110 -28.40 -15.95 5.07
N ALA A 111 -29.59 -16.00 4.44
CA ALA A 111 -29.81 -15.62 3.04
C ALA A 111 -30.33 -14.18 2.84
N ALA A 112 -30.32 -13.35 3.88
CA ALA A 112 -30.59 -11.92 3.77
C ALA A 112 -29.33 -11.16 4.19
N PHE A 113 -28.94 -10.15 3.41
CA PHE A 113 -27.88 -9.16 3.72
C PHE A 113 -26.43 -9.42 3.30
N THR A 114 -26.15 -10.09 2.17
CA THR A 114 -24.86 -9.88 1.48
C THR A 114 -25.05 -8.83 0.38
N TYR A 115 -24.91 -7.55 0.72
CA TYR A 115 -24.67 -6.54 -0.30
C TYR A 115 -23.34 -6.89 -0.97
N LYS A 116 -23.41 -7.34 -2.22
CA LYS A 116 -22.23 -7.49 -3.07
C LYS A 116 -21.78 -6.09 -3.46
N PHE A 117 -20.91 -5.49 -2.65
CA PHE A 117 -20.16 -4.32 -3.07
C PHE A 117 -19.51 -4.66 -4.41
N LEU A 118 -19.80 -3.87 -5.44
CA LEU A 118 -19.16 -4.05 -6.73
C LEU A 118 -17.80 -3.36 -6.62
N PRO A 119 -16.67 -4.08 -6.77
CA PRO A 119 -15.33 -3.48 -6.74
C PRO A 119 -15.20 -2.24 -7.64
N ARG A 120 -15.93 -2.28 -8.78
CA ARG A 120 -16.08 -1.18 -9.75
C ARG A 120 -16.47 0.18 -9.15
N GLY A 121 -17.27 0.20 -8.08
CA GLY A 121 -17.70 1.45 -7.45
C GLY A 121 -16.56 2.17 -6.72
N PHE A 122 -15.67 1.41 -6.08
CA PHE A 122 -14.47 1.93 -5.41
C PHE A 122 -13.41 2.32 -6.43
N ALA A 123 -13.25 1.52 -7.49
CA ALA A 123 -12.36 1.82 -8.62
C ALA A 123 -12.69 3.16 -9.29
N GLN A 124 -13.97 3.54 -9.36
CA GLN A 124 -14.39 4.84 -9.91
C GLN A 124 -13.90 6.04 -9.08
N MET A 125 -13.63 5.88 -7.78
CA MET A 125 -13.26 6.97 -6.86
C MET A 125 -11.84 7.53 -7.08
N VAL A 126 -11.11 7.02 -8.09
CA VAL A 126 -9.81 7.54 -8.55
C VAL A 126 -9.93 8.84 -9.37
N ILE A 127 -11.09 9.09 -9.98
CA ILE A 127 -11.37 10.26 -10.83
C ILE A 127 -12.56 11.05 -10.27
N LEU A 128 -12.61 12.37 -10.51
CA LEU A 128 -13.78 13.18 -10.15
C LEU A 128 -14.92 12.95 -11.13
N ASP A 129 -14.59 12.89 -12.40
CA ASP A 129 -15.52 12.66 -13.50
C ASP A 129 -14.74 12.07 -14.69
N ALA A 130 -15.44 11.39 -15.58
CA ALA A 130 -14.86 10.92 -16.83
C ALA A 130 -14.57 12.09 -17.80
N ASP A 131 -15.33 13.20 -17.68
CA ASP A 131 -15.19 14.41 -18.49
C ASP A 131 -15.56 15.66 -17.67
N LEU A 132 -14.56 16.27 -17.01
CA LEU A 132 -14.77 17.40 -16.10
C LEU A 132 -15.09 18.69 -16.88
N GLN A 133 -16.37 18.95 -17.12
CA GLN A 133 -16.79 20.16 -17.84
C GLN A 133 -17.12 21.33 -16.91
N LYS A 134 -16.37 22.44 -16.99
CA LYS A 134 -16.61 23.66 -16.20
C LYS A 134 -18.07 24.15 -16.24
N SER A 135 -18.75 24.00 -17.37
CA SER A 135 -20.15 24.38 -17.58
C SER A 135 -21.14 23.61 -16.71
N ASN A 136 -20.81 22.38 -16.30
CA ASN A 136 -21.66 21.52 -15.47
C ASN A 136 -21.58 21.88 -13.99
N TYR A 137 -20.62 22.72 -13.58
CA TYR A 137 -20.28 22.96 -12.18
C TYR A 137 -20.43 24.42 -11.76
N ARG A 138 -20.57 24.59 -10.44
CA ARG A 138 -20.31 25.82 -9.70
C ARG A 138 -19.06 25.59 -8.86
N PHE A 139 -18.12 26.52 -8.98
CA PHE A 139 -16.87 26.49 -8.24
C PHE A 139 -16.83 27.68 -7.29
N ASN A 140 -16.57 27.42 -6.01
CA ASN A 140 -16.43 28.47 -5.00
C ASN A 140 -15.06 28.34 -4.35
N PHE A 141 -14.24 29.39 -4.44
CA PHE A 141 -12.98 29.45 -3.71
C PHE A 141 -13.26 29.46 -2.20
N VAL A 142 -12.57 28.60 -1.46
CA VAL A 142 -12.70 28.49 -0.01
C VAL A 142 -11.53 29.18 0.68
N ARG A 143 -10.30 28.71 0.40
CA ARG A 143 -9.07 29.17 1.04
C ARG A 143 -7.83 28.65 0.30
N ARG A 144 -6.66 29.05 0.77
CA ARG A 144 -5.39 28.35 0.49
C ARG A 144 -4.99 27.52 1.71
N GLU A 145 -4.37 26.38 1.47
CA GLU A 145 -3.98 25.41 2.52
C GLU A 145 -2.73 24.65 2.08
N PHE A 146 -1.89 24.23 3.01
CA PHE A 146 -0.76 23.34 2.73
C PHE A 146 -1.16 21.90 3.03
N LEU A 147 -0.95 21.00 2.08
CA LEU A 147 -0.98 19.56 2.28
C LEU A 147 0.45 19.05 2.20
N GLY A 148 1.16 19.02 3.33
CA GLY A 148 2.61 18.81 3.34
C GLY A 148 3.35 19.95 2.63
N GLU A 149 4.17 19.64 1.63
CA GLU A 149 4.87 20.62 0.79
C GLU A 149 3.96 21.25 -0.29
N ALA A 150 2.84 20.61 -0.64
CA ALA A 150 1.97 21.07 -1.70
C ALA A 150 1.09 22.23 -1.23
N ARG A 151 1.33 23.42 -1.78
CA ARG A 151 0.49 24.60 -1.56
C ARG A 151 -0.74 24.51 -2.45
N CYS A 152 -1.92 24.48 -1.83
CA CYS A 152 -3.16 24.17 -2.51
C CYS A 152 -4.15 25.34 -2.48
N ILE A 153 -4.91 25.49 -3.57
CA ILE A 153 -6.14 26.26 -3.69
C ILE A 153 -7.30 25.30 -3.40
N VAL A 154 -8.10 25.63 -2.39
CA VAL A 154 -9.23 24.80 -1.95
C VAL A 154 -10.52 25.33 -2.55
N ILE A 155 -11.26 24.47 -3.25
CA ILE A 155 -12.43 24.86 -4.03
C ILE A 155 -13.58 23.90 -3.72
N ASP A 156 -14.75 24.45 -3.41
CA ASP A 156 -15.99 23.67 -3.36
C ASP A 156 -16.57 23.53 -4.77
N VAL A 157 -16.91 22.30 -5.14
CA VAL A 157 -17.39 21.90 -6.47
C VAL A 157 -18.79 21.31 -6.34
N GLN A 158 -19.76 21.92 -7.02
CA GLN A 158 -21.16 21.48 -6.97
C GLN A 158 -21.77 21.41 -8.37
N PRO A 159 -22.39 20.29 -8.76
CA PRO A 159 -23.12 20.20 -10.02
C PRO A 159 -24.24 21.24 -10.10
N ARG A 160 -24.42 21.83 -11.28
CA ARG A 160 -25.55 22.73 -11.56
C ARG A 160 -26.84 21.93 -11.61
N LYS A 161 -27.97 22.59 -11.34
CA LYS A 161 -29.31 21.95 -11.33
C LYS A 161 -29.68 21.20 -12.63
N LYS A 162 -29.13 21.59 -13.78
CA LYS A 162 -29.39 20.98 -15.10
C LYS A 162 -28.26 20.06 -15.58
N ALA A 163 -27.24 19.82 -14.74
CA ALA A 163 -26.12 18.98 -15.11
C ALA A 163 -26.52 17.49 -15.12
N PRO A 164 -25.76 16.63 -15.83
CA PRO A 164 -25.92 15.18 -15.74
C PRO A 164 -25.93 14.65 -14.29
N LYS A 165 -26.52 13.47 -14.09
CA LYS A 165 -26.43 12.74 -12.82
C LYS A 165 -25.09 12.00 -12.73
N GLY A 166 -24.68 11.65 -11.52
CA GLY A 166 -23.42 10.92 -11.27
C GLY A 166 -22.20 11.82 -11.18
N LEU A 167 -22.38 13.15 -11.26
CA LEU A 167 -21.28 14.12 -11.16
C LEU A 167 -20.82 14.28 -9.72
N PHE A 168 -19.50 14.42 -9.52
CA PHE A 168 -18.91 14.67 -8.20
C PHE A 168 -19.48 15.92 -7.53
N THR A 169 -19.64 15.89 -6.21
CA THR A 169 -19.98 17.05 -5.40
C THR A 169 -19.19 16.99 -4.10
N GLY A 170 -18.50 18.07 -3.77
CA GLY A 170 -17.59 18.08 -2.62
C GLY A 170 -16.56 19.18 -2.69
N ARG A 171 -15.37 18.90 -2.17
CA ARG A 171 -14.23 19.81 -2.10
C ARG A 171 -13.02 19.22 -2.80
N ILE A 172 -12.31 20.08 -3.53
CA ILE A 172 -11.07 19.72 -4.23
C ILE A 172 -9.92 20.59 -3.72
N TRP A 173 -8.73 20.02 -3.67
CA TRP A 173 -7.48 20.71 -3.41
C TRP A 173 -6.63 20.66 -4.68
N VAL A 174 -6.35 21.83 -5.21
CA VAL A 174 -5.59 22.03 -6.45
C VAL A 174 -4.22 22.56 -6.07
N GLU A 175 -3.14 21.85 -6.38
CA GLU A 175 -1.80 22.39 -6.16
C GLU A 175 -1.53 23.57 -7.11
N ASP A 176 -0.82 24.59 -6.64
CA ASP A 176 -0.74 25.87 -7.34
C ASP A 176 0.50 26.10 -8.21
N ARG A 177 1.25 25.03 -8.53
CA ARG A 177 2.32 25.06 -9.54
C ARG A 177 1.75 24.75 -10.92
N ASP A 178 1.10 23.60 -11.04
CA ASP A 178 0.63 23.07 -12.32
C ASP A 178 -0.88 22.91 -12.41
N PHE A 179 -1.61 23.24 -11.33
CA PHE A 179 -3.07 23.16 -11.22
C PHE A 179 -3.62 21.73 -11.23
N ASN A 180 -2.84 20.76 -10.77
CA ASN A 180 -3.31 19.39 -10.58
C ASN A 180 -4.24 19.28 -9.37
N ILE A 181 -5.32 18.51 -9.49
CA ILE A 181 -6.13 18.13 -8.32
C ILE A 181 -5.36 17.04 -7.57
N VAL A 182 -4.96 17.33 -6.33
CA VAL A 182 -4.14 16.42 -5.50
C VAL A 182 -4.94 15.72 -4.39
N ARG A 183 -6.09 16.28 -4.03
CA ARG A 183 -7.05 15.66 -3.11
C ARG A 183 -8.46 16.06 -3.49
N PHE A 184 -9.42 15.16 -3.30
CA PHE A 184 -10.83 15.50 -3.37
C PHE A 184 -11.66 14.67 -2.39
N ASN A 185 -12.57 15.33 -1.70
CA ASN A 185 -13.42 14.78 -0.64
C ASN A 185 -14.88 15.10 -0.94
N GLY A 186 -15.73 14.07 -1.00
CA GLY A 186 -17.13 14.25 -1.34
C GLY A 186 -17.83 12.97 -1.75
N THR A 187 -18.84 13.09 -2.60
CA THR A 187 -19.61 11.97 -3.14
C THR A 187 -20.08 12.27 -4.56
N TYR A 188 -20.75 11.33 -5.21
CA TYR A 188 -21.39 11.57 -6.51
C TYR A 188 -22.87 11.93 -6.35
N SER A 189 -23.35 12.85 -7.19
CA SER A 189 -24.72 13.36 -7.16
C SER A 189 -25.69 12.44 -7.92
N GLY A 190 -26.99 12.55 -7.62
CA GLY A 190 -28.04 11.88 -8.40
C GLY A 190 -28.30 10.41 -8.06
N SER A 191 -28.04 10.00 -6.81
CA SER A 191 -28.41 8.66 -6.29
C SER A 191 -29.89 8.33 -6.52
N SER A 192 -30.18 7.11 -7.00
CA SER A 192 -31.55 6.57 -7.08
C SER A 192 -31.88 5.78 -5.81
N HIS A 193 -33.15 5.39 -5.61
CA HIS A 193 -33.59 4.50 -4.52
C HIS A 193 -32.83 3.15 -4.49
N TYR A 194 -32.15 2.78 -5.58
CA TYR A 194 -31.40 1.53 -5.73
C TYR A 194 -29.88 1.71 -5.92
N THR A 195 -29.38 2.94 -5.99
CA THR A 195 -27.94 3.22 -6.18
C THR A 195 -27.45 4.22 -5.16
N TYR A 196 -26.55 3.78 -4.28
CA TYR A 196 -25.94 4.59 -3.23
C TYR A 196 -24.52 4.97 -3.64
N TYR A 197 -24.24 6.26 -3.68
CA TYR A 197 -22.88 6.77 -3.75
C TYR A 197 -22.36 6.96 -2.34
N LEU A 198 -21.17 6.43 -2.09
CA LEU A 198 -20.48 6.54 -0.81
C LEU A 198 -19.75 7.89 -0.74
N HIS A 199 -19.50 8.37 0.47
CA HIS A 199 -18.59 9.48 0.73
C HIS A 199 -17.17 8.95 0.77
N PHE A 200 -16.28 9.65 0.09
CA PHE A 200 -14.90 9.23 -0.05
C PHE A 200 -13.94 10.42 -0.06
N ASP A 201 -12.68 10.14 0.27
CA ASP A 201 -11.55 11.05 0.25
C ASP A 201 -10.43 10.41 -0.56
N SER A 202 -10.09 11.02 -1.69
CA SER A 202 -9.13 10.48 -2.66
C SER A 202 -7.88 11.37 -2.69
N TRP A 203 -6.71 10.75 -2.62
CA TRP A 203 -5.40 11.40 -2.54
C TRP A 203 -4.50 10.98 -3.70
N ARG A 204 -3.90 11.97 -4.36
CA ARG A 204 -2.90 11.79 -5.41
C ARG A 204 -1.53 12.22 -4.94
N PHE A 205 -0.51 11.43 -5.27
CA PHE A 205 0.88 11.69 -4.94
C PHE A 205 1.65 12.10 -6.19
N ASN A 206 2.63 12.99 -6.03
CA ASN A 206 3.57 13.32 -7.08
C ASN A 206 4.66 12.24 -7.12
N LEU A 207 4.49 11.27 -8.02
CA LEU A 207 5.32 10.07 -8.08
C LEU A 207 6.48 10.20 -9.07
N GLN A 208 6.31 11.02 -10.10
CA GLN A 208 7.33 11.41 -11.07
C GLN A 208 7.19 12.91 -11.33
N SER A 209 8.16 13.49 -12.04
CA SER A 209 8.10 14.90 -12.45
C SER A 209 6.78 15.19 -13.17
N ASP A 210 6.02 16.14 -12.64
CA ASP A 210 4.67 16.53 -13.12
C ASP A 210 3.60 15.42 -13.16
N VAL A 211 3.82 14.27 -12.54
CA VAL A 211 2.88 13.14 -12.57
C VAL A 211 2.25 12.93 -11.20
N TRP A 212 1.00 13.35 -11.08
CA TRP A 212 0.16 13.15 -9.90
C TRP A 212 -0.79 11.95 -10.10
N LEU A 213 -0.61 10.89 -9.33
CA LEU A 213 -1.36 9.64 -9.47
C LEU A 213 -2.07 9.26 -8.18
N PRO A 214 -3.29 8.69 -8.25
CA PRO A 214 -4.03 8.29 -7.07
C PRO A 214 -3.27 7.17 -6.36
N SER A 215 -3.17 7.25 -5.03
CA SER A 215 -2.51 6.21 -4.25
C SER A 215 -3.38 5.74 -3.10
N TYR A 216 -4.17 6.64 -2.50
CA TYR A 216 -5.05 6.32 -1.38
C TYR A 216 -6.46 6.84 -1.61
N ILE A 217 -7.44 6.00 -1.28
CA ILE A 217 -8.84 6.39 -1.18
C ILE A 217 -9.35 5.88 0.16
N TYR A 218 -9.98 6.77 0.92
CA TYR A 218 -10.71 6.42 2.12
C TYR A 218 -12.20 6.56 1.86
N VAL A 219 -13.01 5.64 2.39
CA VAL A 219 -14.46 5.68 2.30
C VAL A 219 -15.03 5.52 3.71
N GLU A 220 -16.00 6.35 4.05
CA GLU A 220 -16.72 6.23 5.31
C GLU A 220 -18.18 6.61 5.11
N GLU A 221 -19.07 5.77 5.65
CA GLU A 221 -20.48 6.06 5.76
C GLU A 221 -20.91 5.80 7.19
N SER A 222 -21.63 6.73 7.79
CA SER A 222 -22.17 6.62 9.14
C SER A 222 -23.67 6.93 9.11
N GLY A 223 -24.48 5.87 9.08
CA GLY A 223 -25.87 5.94 9.53
C GLY A 223 -26.96 5.96 8.46
N THR A 224 -28.17 5.76 8.98
CA THR A 224 -29.44 5.69 8.26
C THR A 224 -29.79 7.02 7.63
N LYS A 225 -29.87 7.06 6.29
CA LYS A 225 -30.53 8.19 5.63
C LYS A 225 -31.99 8.22 6.10
N GLN A 226 -32.45 9.37 6.59
CA GLN A 226 -33.80 9.61 7.14
C GLN A 226 -34.95 9.30 6.14
N ASN A 227 -34.62 9.05 4.86
CA ASN A 227 -35.52 8.63 3.78
C ASN A 227 -35.15 7.26 3.16
N SER A 228 -34.35 6.46 3.85
CA SER A 228 -34.01 5.10 3.43
C SER A 228 -35.09 4.13 3.89
N PRO A 229 -35.49 3.13 3.09
CA PRO A 229 -36.39 2.08 3.56
C PRO A 229 -35.82 1.43 4.83
N LEU A 230 -36.71 0.92 5.70
CA LEU A 230 -36.53 0.37 7.07
C LEU A 230 -35.42 -0.70 7.30
N PHE A 231 -34.49 -0.90 6.36
CA PHE A 231 -33.47 -1.96 6.35
C PHE A 231 -32.07 -1.49 5.87
N HIS A 232 -31.70 -0.20 5.96
CA HIS A 232 -30.46 0.35 5.37
C HIS A 232 -29.60 1.16 6.37
N ASP A 233 -29.08 0.50 7.40
CA ASP A 233 -28.04 1.03 8.28
C ASP A 233 -26.68 0.74 7.63
N LEU A 234 -26.30 1.55 6.63
CA LEU A 234 -24.97 1.44 6.02
C LEU A 234 -23.96 2.16 6.91
N TYR A 235 -23.28 1.40 7.77
CA TYR A 235 -22.12 1.87 8.51
C TYR A 235 -20.90 1.07 8.06
N LEU A 236 -19.98 1.72 7.35
CA LEU A 236 -18.74 1.09 6.92
C LEU A 236 -17.58 2.08 6.88
N LYS A 237 -16.38 1.52 6.96
CA LYS A 237 -15.14 2.19 6.56
C LYS A 237 -14.41 1.34 5.53
N ALA A 238 -13.74 1.96 4.58
CA ALA A 238 -12.90 1.25 3.63
C ALA A 238 -11.65 2.04 3.26
N GLN A 239 -10.61 1.30 2.86
CA GLN A 239 -9.42 1.86 2.24
C GLN A 239 -9.21 1.19 0.89
N THR A 240 -8.90 2.00 -0.12
CA THR A 240 -8.32 1.53 -1.38
C THR A 240 -6.90 2.06 -1.51
N ARG A 241 -5.96 1.17 -1.84
CA ARG A 241 -4.56 1.51 -2.14
C ARG A 241 -4.26 1.15 -3.59
N LEU A 242 -3.55 2.04 -4.29
CA LEU A 242 -3.13 1.83 -5.67
C LEU A 242 -1.60 1.87 -5.78
N TRP A 243 -1.02 0.92 -6.52
CA TRP A 243 0.42 0.82 -6.77
C TRP A 243 0.74 0.04 -8.04
N ALA A 244 2.02 -0.24 -8.30
CA ALA A 244 2.52 -0.88 -9.51
C ALA A 244 2.20 -0.07 -10.77
N TYR A 245 2.41 1.25 -10.69
CA TYR A 245 2.31 2.15 -11.85
C TYR A 245 3.44 1.95 -12.86
N ASP A 246 4.60 1.44 -12.42
CA ASP A 246 5.74 1.10 -13.28
C ASP A 246 6.07 -0.40 -13.23
N PRO A 247 5.33 -1.25 -13.96
CA PRO A 247 5.61 -2.68 -13.98
C PRO A 247 6.89 -3.02 -14.75
N GLU A 248 7.37 -2.15 -15.65
CA GLU A 248 8.58 -2.41 -16.44
C GLU A 248 9.85 -2.27 -15.60
N GLN A 249 9.89 -1.33 -14.66
CA GLN A 249 11.03 -1.23 -13.75
C GLN A 249 11.17 -2.48 -12.86
N LEU A 250 10.06 -3.11 -12.47
CA LEU A 250 10.07 -4.36 -11.71
C LEU A 250 10.68 -5.54 -12.49
N SER A 251 10.67 -5.49 -13.84
CA SER A 251 11.29 -6.50 -14.69
C SER A 251 12.73 -6.17 -15.12
N ARG A 252 13.16 -4.90 -15.04
CA ARG A 252 14.47 -4.44 -15.54
C ARG A 252 15.64 -4.70 -14.58
N ASP A 253 15.40 -5.00 -13.31
CA ASP A 253 16.47 -5.40 -12.37
C ASP A 253 17.20 -6.69 -12.84
N GLU A 254 16.63 -7.42 -13.80
CA GLU A 254 17.21 -8.65 -14.39
C GLU A 254 17.76 -8.47 -15.83
N GLU A 255 17.60 -7.30 -16.48
CA GLU A 255 17.94 -7.17 -17.91
C GLU A 255 19.44 -6.93 -18.16
N PHE A 256 20.10 -7.95 -18.71
CA PHE A 256 21.35 -7.92 -19.50
C PHE A 256 22.40 -6.89 -19.02
N THR A 257 22.99 -7.13 -17.84
CA THR A 257 24.39 -6.73 -17.68
C THR A 257 25.18 -7.52 -18.72
N GLN A 258 25.57 -6.85 -19.81
CA GLN A 258 26.53 -7.40 -20.77
C GLN A 258 27.70 -7.94 -19.96
N ILE A 259 27.86 -9.27 -19.95
CA ILE A 259 29.10 -9.90 -19.51
C ILE A 259 30.16 -9.41 -20.49
N LYS A 260 30.82 -8.30 -20.17
CA LYS A 260 31.99 -7.82 -20.91
C LYS A 260 33.12 -8.77 -20.59
N VAL A 261 33.30 -9.78 -21.44
CA VAL A 261 34.49 -10.63 -21.42
C VAL A 261 35.62 -9.83 -22.06
N ASP A 262 36.26 -8.95 -21.29
CA ASP A 262 37.50 -8.28 -21.71
C ASP A 262 38.65 -9.29 -21.62
N ASN A 263 39.04 -9.88 -22.77
CA ASN A 263 40.27 -10.67 -23.02
C ASN A 263 40.95 -11.28 -21.77
N SER A 264 40.22 -12.03 -20.96
CA SER A 264 40.75 -12.72 -19.79
C SER A 264 41.29 -14.06 -20.23
N VAL A 265 42.57 -14.31 -19.92
CA VAL A 265 43.16 -15.65 -20.00
C VAL A 265 42.33 -16.57 -19.10
N ASP A 266 41.87 -17.67 -19.67
CA ASP A 266 41.01 -18.67 -19.04
C ASP A 266 41.81 -19.44 -17.97
N ASP A 267 41.88 -18.87 -16.76
CA ASP A 267 42.52 -19.46 -15.58
C ASP A 267 41.46 -20.08 -14.64
N HIS A 268 40.32 -20.49 -15.21
CA HIS A 268 39.30 -21.20 -14.45
C HIS A 268 39.82 -22.60 -14.10
N PRO A 269 39.88 -22.98 -12.80
CA PRO A 269 40.11 -24.38 -12.45
C PRO A 269 39.03 -25.20 -13.16
N VAL A 270 39.40 -26.33 -13.80
CA VAL A 270 38.51 -27.22 -14.55
C VAL A 270 37.13 -27.25 -13.88
N ALA A 271 36.12 -26.68 -14.53
CA ALA A 271 34.77 -26.63 -14.00
C ALA A 271 34.34 -28.05 -13.63
N LYS A 272 34.13 -28.29 -12.34
CA LYS A 272 33.67 -29.59 -11.85
C LYS A 272 32.15 -29.60 -11.91
N ASP A 273 31.59 -30.69 -12.41
CA ASP A 273 30.14 -30.90 -12.33
C ASP A 273 29.71 -30.93 -10.86
N ASN A 274 28.56 -30.31 -10.57
CA ASN A 274 27.97 -30.32 -9.24
C ASN A 274 27.56 -31.75 -8.88
N ALA A 275 27.86 -32.17 -7.65
CA ALA A 275 27.41 -33.46 -7.15
C ALA A 275 25.87 -33.51 -7.09
N PRO A 276 25.22 -34.69 -7.15
CA PRO A 276 23.75 -34.79 -7.14
C PRO A 276 23.05 -34.05 -5.99
N VAL A 277 23.66 -34.02 -4.80
CA VAL A 277 23.13 -33.29 -3.63
C VAL A 277 23.23 -31.78 -3.80
N GLU A 278 24.34 -31.30 -4.36
CA GLU A 278 24.55 -29.88 -4.67
C GLU A 278 23.60 -29.42 -5.79
N ALA A 279 23.43 -30.24 -6.83
CA ALA A 279 22.45 -30.00 -7.88
C ALA A 279 21.02 -29.91 -7.34
N GLN A 280 20.64 -30.78 -6.39
CA GLN A 280 19.34 -30.72 -5.73
C GLN A 280 19.14 -29.41 -4.95
N ARG A 281 20.16 -28.94 -4.22
CA ARG A 281 20.10 -27.66 -3.48
C ARG A 281 19.96 -26.47 -4.43
N MET A 282 20.72 -26.48 -5.53
CA MET A 282 20.60 -25.45 -6.57
C MET A 282 19.22 -25.46 -7.23
N TRP A 283 18.63 -26.65 -7.41
CA TRP A 283 17.29 -26.79 -7.97
C TRP A 283 16.19 -26.23 -7.03
N GLU A 284 16.31 -26.49 -5.73
CA GLU A 284 15.44 -25.90 -4.71
C GLU A 284 15.61 -24.37 -4.67
N ARG A 285 16.83 -23.87 -4.82
CA ARG A 285 17.09 -22.43 -4.87
C ARG A 285 16.49 -21.77 -6.11
N MET A 286 16.58 -22.42 -7.27
CA MET A 286 15.94 -21.96 -8.50
C MET A 286 14.41 -21.89 -8.35
N ALA A 287 13.79 -22.89 -7.71
CA ALA A 287 12.36 -22.86 -7.41
C ALA A 287 11.97 -21.68 -6.52
N GLU A 288 12.81 -21.36 -5.54
CA GLU A 288 12.64 -20.21 -4.66
C GLU A 288 12.77 -18.88 -5.41
N ASP A 289 13.85 -18.70 -6.17
CA ASP A 289 14.11 -17.46 -6.91
C ASP A 289 13.01 -17.20 -7.95
N ASN A 290 12.66 -18.19 -8.78
CA ASN A 290 11.58 -18.07 -9.76
C ASN A 290 10.24 -17.61 -9.14
N ALA A 291 9.89 -18.15 -7.97
CA ALA A 291 8.65 -17.79 -7.29
C ALA A 291 8.70 -16.37 -6.72
N VAL A 292 9.83 -15.97 -6.13
CA VAL A 292 10.06 -14.62 -5.63
C VAL A 292 10.03 -13.60 -6.78
N ASP A 293 10.71 -13.89 -7.88
CA ASP A 293 10.84 -13.03 -9.04
C ASP A 293 9.49 -12.85 -9.74
N HIS A 294 8.70 -13.93 -9.88
CA HIS A 294 7.33 -13.82 -10.39
C HIS A 294 6.45 -12.91 -9.52
N LEU A 295 6.47 -13.10 -8.20
CA LEU A 295 5.68 -12.27 -7.28
C LEU A 295 6.10 -10.79 -7.30
N GLN A 296 7.41 -10.52 -7.43
CA GLN A 296 7.93 -9.14 -7.58
C GLN A 296 7.48 -8.54 -8.91
N LYS A 297 7.68 -9.27 -10.02
CA LYS A 297 7.38 -8.82 -11.38
C LYS A 297 5.92 -8.42 -11.55
N ILE A 298 4.99 -9.18 -10.98
CA ILE A 298 3.55 -8.84 -11.06
C ILE A 298 3.15 -7.71 -10.10
N GLY A 299 4.06 -7.27 -9.22
CA GLY A 299 3.87 -6.18 -8.28
C GLY A 299 3.16 -6.56 -6.99
N VAL A 300 3.17 -7.84 -6.58
CA VAL A 300 2.59 -8.24 -5.28
C VAL A 300 3.65 -8.39 -4.18
N LEU A 301 4.92 -8.56 -4.54
CA LEU A 301 6.07 -8.53 -3.62
C LEU A 301 6.84 -7.22 -3.82
N ALA A 302 7.23 -6.56 -2.72
CA ALA A 302 8.04 -5.36 -2.75
C ALA A 302 9.47 -5.69 -3.25
N PRO A 303 10.12 -4.85 -4.07
CA PRO A 303 11.56 -5.00 -4.33
C PRO A 303 12.38 -4.86 -3.03
N PRO A 304 13.62 -5.39 -3.00
CA PRO A 304 14.48 -5.30 -1.82
C PRO A 304 14.61 -3.87 -1.30
N GLY A 305 14.43 -3.67 0.01
CA GLY A 305 14.38 -2.33 0.60
C GLY A 305 14.73 -2.26 2.09
N ASP A 306 14.48 -1.11 2.70
CA ASP A 306 14.86 -0.86 4.10
C ASP A 306 14.01 -1.67 5.09
N VAL A 307 12.75 -1.95 4.76
CA VAL A 307 11.88 -2.79 5.60
C VAL A 307 12.44 -4.22 5.66
N ASP A 308 12.92 -4.77 4.54
CA ASP A 308 13.54 -6.10 4.48
C ASP A 308 14.76 -6.18 5.40
N LYS A 309 15.57 -5.12 5.48
CA LYS A 309 16.74 -5.06 6.39
C LYS A 309 16.33 -5.08 7.87
N ILE A 310 15.20 -4.46 8.22
CA ILE A 310 14.65 -4.50 9.58
C ILE A 310 14.25 -5.94 9.92
N LEU A 311 13.52 -6.60 9.03
CA LEU A 311 13.14 -8.01 9.20
C LEU A 311 14.39 -8.90 9.32
N GLN A 312 15.37 -8.69 8.44
CA GLN A 312 16.63 -9.42 8.44
C GLN A 312 17.39 -9.24 9.75
N THR A 313 17.37 -8.05 10.36
CA THR A 313 18.01 -7.80 11.65
C THR A 313 17.39 -8.67 12.76
N VAL A 314 16.06 -8.77 12.80
CA VAL A 314 15.35 -9.61 13.77
C VAL A 314 15.63 -11.09 13.54
N VAL A 315 15.61 -11.55 12.28
CA VAL A 315 15.95 -12.93 11.91
C VAL A 315 17.39 -13.27 12.27
N ASN A 316 18.34 -12.40 11.95
CA ASN A 316 19.76 -12.61 12.26
C ASN A 316 19.98 -12.69 13.77
N ASN A 317 19.30 -11.87 14.57
CA ASN A 317 19.35 -11.99 16.04
C ASN A 317 18.91 -13.38 16.49
N LEU A 318 17.80 -13.91 15.95
CA LEU A 318 17.32 -15.26 16.27
C LEU A 318 18.32 -16.35 15.84
N ILE A 319 18.88 -16.26 14.63
CA ILE A 319 19.87 -17.22 14.11
C ILE A 319 21.11 -17.24 15.01
N ILE A 320 21.66 -16.07 15.33
CA ILE A 320 22.90 -15.94 16.11
C ILE A 320 22.69 -16.44 17.54
N THR A 321 21.62 -16.03 18.22
CA THR A 321 21.40 -16.43 19.62
C THR A 321 21.13 -17.92 19.76
N ASN A 322 20.55 -18.53 18.72
CA ASN A 322 20.26 -19.97 18.68
C ASN A 322 21.36 -20.81 18.02
N LYS A 323 22.43 -20.20 17.51
CA LYS A 323 23.55 -20.87 16.84
C LYS A 323 23.06 -21.76 15.69
N LEU A 324 22.13 -21.26 14.90
CA LEU A 324 21.62 -21.99 13.74
C LEU A 324 22.64 -21.92 12.59
N GLU A 325 22.97 -23.08 12.02
CA GLU A 325 23.79 -23.20 10.81
C GLU A 325 22.84 -23.48 9.64
N ILE A 326 22.48 -22.43 8.89
CA ILE A 326 21.53 -22.50 7.77
C ILE A 326 22.26 -22.11 6.50
N GLU A 327 22.22 -22.97 5.49
CA GLU A 327 22.77 -22.70 4.16
C GLU A 327 21.74 -23.08 3.08
N PRO A 328 21.42 -22.19 2.13
CA PRO A 328 21.90 -20.81 1.98
C PRO A 328 21.30 -19.83 3.01
N ASP A 329 21.84 -18.62 3.06
CA ASP A 329 21.36 -17.57 3.97
C ASP A 329 19.86 -17.29 3.82
N VAL A 330 19.22 -17.03 4.97
CA VAL A 330 17.80 -16.66 5.04
C VAL A 330 17.60 -15.24 4.52
N ARG A 331 16.63 -15.06 3.62
CA ARG A 331 16.19 -13.76 3.11
C ARG A 331 14.86 -13.36 3.72
N CYS A 332 14.62 -12.06 3.86
CA CYS A 332 13.30 -11.53 4.22
C CYS A 332 12.75 -10.70 3.06
N ARG A 333 11.47 -10.87 2.73
CA ARG A 333 10.76 -10.07 1.72
C ARG A 333 9.37 -9.69 2.22
N VAL A 334 8.81 -8.62 1.66
CA VAL A 334 7.49 -8.13 2.07
C VAL A 334 6.47 -8.26 0.96
N LEU A 335 5.36 -8.95 1.24
CA LEU A 335 4.19 -8.99 0.39
C LEU A 335 3.39 -7.69 0.56
N LEU A 336 3.02 -7.03 -0.54
CA LEU A 336 2.41 -5.70 -0.52
C LEU A 336 0.94 -5.68 -0.05
N THR A 337 0.32 -6.85 0.03
CA THR A 337 -1.10 -7.00 0.34
C THR A 337 -1.42 -6.87 1.83
N LEU A 338 -2.69 -6.62 2.13
CA LEU A 338 -3.22 -6.40 3.47
C LEU A 338 -3.50 -7.68 4.28
N PRO A 339 -3.96 -8.82 3.73
CA PRO A 339 -4.27 -9.98 4.56
C PRO A 339 -3.09 -10.36 5.44
N LEU A 340 -3.35 -10.67 6.70
CA LEU A 340 -2.32 -10.94 7.71
C LEU A 340 -1.75 -12.34 7.45
N GLU A 341 -0.61 -12.40 6.78
CA GLU A 341 0.02 -13.66 6.44
C GLU A 341 1.54 -13.57 6.51
N SER A 342 2.12 -14.72 6.84
CA SER A 342 3.54 -14.99 6.79
C SER A 342 3.74 -16.42 6.30
N PHE A 343 4.78 -16.65 5.52
CA PHE A 343 5.14 -17.95 4.97
C PHE A 343 6.59 -17.97 4.52
N THR A 344 7.08 -19.15 4.15
CA THR A 344 8.41 -19.34 3.58
C THR A 344 8.33 -19.79 2.12
N ILE A 345 9.16 -19.21 1.26
CA ILE A 345 9.50 -19.76 -0.06
C ILE A 345 10.96 -20.21 0.02
N GLY A 346 11.23 -21.51 0.12
CA GLY A 346 12.60 -21.98 0.36
C GLY A 346 13.20 -21.33 1.61
N HIS A 347 14.33 -20.63 1.45
CA HIS A 347 15.00 -19.86 2.51
C HIS A 347 14.57 -18.39 2.60
N THR A 348 13.50 -17.99 1.90
CA THR A 348 12.95 -16.64 1.96
C THR A 348 11.72 -16.62 2.85
N ILE A 349 11.79 -15.86 3.95
CA ILE A 349 10.64 -15.52 4.79
C ILE A 349 9.90 -14.36 4.13
N VAL A 350 8.60 -14.54 3.89
CA VAL A 350 7.71 -13.52 3.36
C VAL A 350 6.71 -13.10 4.43
N VAL A 351 6.59 -11.80 4.67
CA VAL A 351 5.62 -11.22 5.62
C VAL A 351 4.76 -10.20 4.90
N SER A 352 3.45 -10.19 5.12
CA SER A 352 2.59 -9.19 4.48
C SER A 352 2.70 -7.82 5.12
N ARG A 353 2.58 -6.77 4.30
CA ARG A 353 2.51 -5.36 4.71
C ARG A 353 1.44 -5.17 5.78
N GLY A 354 0.28 -5.78 5.58
CA GLY A 354 -0.81 -5.70 6.55
C GLY A 354 -0.46 -6.31 7.90
N LEU A 355 0.26 -7.44 7.95
CA LEU A 355 0.77 -8.00 9.19
C LEU A 355 1.77 -7.06 9.87
N LEU A 356 2.72 -6.51 9.11
CA LEU A 356 3.66 -5.53 9.65
C LEU A 356 2.97 -4.28 10.22
N ASP A 357 1.92 -3.79 9.54
CA ASP A 357 1.18 -2.60 9.97
C ASP A 357 0.50 -2.74 11.34
N VAL A 358 0.04 -3.94 11.68
CA VAL A 358 -0.80 -4.17 12.87
C VAL A 358 -0.02 -4.67 14.10
N LEU A 359 1.26 -5.05 13.93
CA LEU A 359 2.08 -5.54 15.05
C LEU A 359 2.40 -4.40 16.04
N PRO A 360 2.18 -4.61 17.35
CA PRO A 360 2.37 -3.56 18.36
C PRO A 360 3.84 -3.26 18.63
N ASP A 361 4.73 -4.24 18.46
CA ASP A 361 6.16 -4.10 18.77
C ASP A 361 7.06 -5.14 18.05
N GLU A 362 8.36 -4.99 18.25
CA GLU A 362 9.39 -5.89 17.72
C GLU A 362 9.32 -7.31 18.31
N SER A 363 8.83 -7.48 19.55
CA SER A 363 8.72 -8.83 20.15
C SER A 363 7.62 -9.65 19.50
N SER A 364 6.54 -8.99 19.09
CA SER A 364 5.46 -9.55 18.30
C SER A 364 5.93 -9.90 16.89
N LEU A 365 6.75 -9.03 16.28
CA LEU A 365 7.42 -9.33 15.01
C LEU A 365 8.37 -10.54 15.12
N ALA A 366 9.17 -10.60 16.17
CA ALA A 366 10.09 -11.71 16.41
C ALA A 366 9.35 -13.05 16.58
N MET A 367 8.17 -13.06 17.20
CA MET A 367 7.33 -14.25 17.29
C MET A 367 6.92 -14.76 15.90
N ILE A 368 6.46 -13.88 15.02
CA ILE A 368 6.09 -14.22 13.63
C ILE A 368 7.32 -14.76 12.87
N LEU A 369 8.45 -14.05 12.95
CA LEU A 369 9.66 -14.44 12.24
C LEU A 369 10.29 -15.72 12.79
N ALA A 370 10.19 -15.99 14.09
CA ALA A 370 10.66 -17.23 14.69
C ALA A 370 9.86 -18.44 14.20
N HIS A 371 8.55 -18.29 13.98
CA HIS A 371 7.71 -19.33 13.36
C HIS A 371 8.19 -19.68 11.96
N GLU A 372 8.34 -18.67 11.10
CA GLU A 372 8.77 -18.90 9.71
C GLU A 372 10.22 -19.39 9.63
N LEU A 373 11.12 -18.86 10.47
CA LEU A 373 12.50 -19.35 10.58
C LEU A 373 12.54 -20.81 11.04
N SER A 374 11.59 -21.25 11.85
CA SER A 374 11.49 -22.65 12.28
C SER A 374 11.16 -23.59 11.14
N HIS A 375 10.32 -23.19 10.18
CA HIS A 375 10.12 -23.97 8.96
C HIS A 375 11.42 -24.18 8.17
N ILE A 376 12.26 -23.14 8.08
CA ILE A 376 13.56 -23.22 7.42
C ILE A 376 14.52 -24.12 8.21
N ALA A 377 14.64 -23.91 9.52
CA ALA A 377 15.53 -24.69 10.38
C ALA A 377 15.17 -26.18 10.46
N LEU A 378 13.89 -26.52 10.32
CA LEU A 378 13.40 -27.90 10.25
C LEU A 378 13.53 -28.52 8.85
N GLY A 379 13.96 -27.75 7.84
CA GLY A 379 14.11 -28.23 6.46
C GLY A 379 12.80 -28.51 5.75
N HIS A 380 11.71 -27.80 6.10
CA HIS A 380 10.43 -27.96 5.43
C HIS A 380 10.51 -27.46 3.98
N ARG A 381 10.48 -28.41 3.04
CA ARG A 381 10.87 -28.18 1.64
C ARG A 381 9.93 -27.24 0.88
N VAL A 382 10.49 -26.56 -0.12
CA VAL A 382 9.73 -25.83 -1.14
C VAL A 382 9.23 -26.79 -2.22
N ASP A 383 8.14 -26.42 -2.91
CA ASP A 383 7.70 -27.14 -4.09
C ASP A 383 8.68 -26.95 -5.26
N THR A 384 9.52 -27.95 -5.50
CA THR A 384 10.53 -27.92 -6.56
C THR A 384 9.95 -27.85 -7.98
N ARG A 385 8.63 -28.02 -8.14
CA ARG A 385 7.98 -27.76 -9.44
C ARG A 385 8.09 -26.30 -9.85
N LEU A 386 8.29 -25.38 -8.90
CA LEU A 386 8.49 -23.96 -9.18
C LEU A 386 9.85 -23.67 -9.84
N ALA A 387 10.79 -24.62 -9.90
CA ALA A 387 12.02 -24.44 -10.68
C ALA A 387 11.78 -24.46 -12.20
N PHE A 388 10.63 -24.96 -12.65
CA PHE A 388 10.27 -25.02 -14.06
C PHE A 388 9.57 -23.71 -14.49
N ASN A 389 10.23 -22.92 -15.34
CA ASN A 389 9.73 -21.60 -15.77
C ASN A 389 8.35 -21.64 -16.44
N ASP A 390 8.00 -22.73 -17.12
CA ASP A 390 6.68 -22.90 -17.75
C ASP A 390 5.53 -22.90 -16.73
N ARG A 391 5.83 -23.18 -15.45
CA ARG A 391 4.84 -23.12 -14.38
C ARG A 391 4.36 -21.71 -14.08
N PHE A 392 5.05 -20.68 -14.58
CA PHE A 392 4.66 -19.28 -14.46
C PHE A 392 4.00 -18.73 -15.74
N PHE A 393 3.80 -19.57 -16.78
CA PHE A 393 3.14 -19.17 -18.02
C PHE A 393 1.61 -19.20 -17.87
N PHE A 394 1.08 -18.30 -17.06
CA PHE A 394 -0.35 -18.08 -16.87
C PHE A 394 -0.62 -16.57 -16.70
N ALA A 395 -1.88 -16.15 -16.78
CA ALA A 395 -2.22 -14.74 -16.59
C ALA A 395 -1.96 -14.29 -15.15
N ASP A 396 -1.33 -13.12 -14.92
CA ASP A 396 -1.01 -12.60 -13.58
C ASP A 396 -2.19 -12.71 -12.59
N SER A 397 -3.42 -12.52 -13.08
CA SER A 397 -4.66 -12.63 -12.30
C SER A 397 -4.83 -13.95 -11.57
N ASP A 398 -4.24 -15.03 -12.08
CA ASP A 398 -4.40 -16.39 -11.57
C ASP A 398 -3.33 -16.75 -10.53
N THR A 399 -2.38 -15.85 -10.22
CA THR A 399 -1.23 -16.13 -9.34
C THR A 399 -1.64 -16.72 -8.00
N PHE A 400 -2.61 -16.12 -7.30
CA PHE A 400 -3.09 -16.59 -5.98
C PHE A 400 -3.89 -17.91 -6.04
N GLN A 401 -4.21 -18.40 -7.24
CA GLN A 401 -4.85 -19.71 -7.45
C GLN A 401 -3.84 -20.79 -7.90
N ARG A 402 -2.64 -20.37 -8.30
CA ARG A 402 -1.60 -21.24 -8.86
C ARG A 402 -0.44 -21.45 -7.89
N LEU A 403 -0.12 -20.43 -7.10
CA LEU A 403 0.93 -20.47 -6.09
C LEU A 403 0.31 -20.66 -4.71
N HIS A 404 0.79 -21.67 -4.00
CA HIS A 404 0.38 -21.99 -2.64
C HIS A 404 1.60 -22.43 -1.84
N PHE A 405 1.78 -21.86 -0.66
CA PHE A 405 2.85 -22.13 0.29
C PHE A 405 2.29 -22.55 1.66
N GLU A 406 1.02 -22.99 1.68
CA GLU A 406 0.41 -23.62 2.85
C GLU A 406 1.20 -24.86 3.28
N ARG A 407 1.31 -25.04 4.59
CA ARG A 407 2.02 -26.17 5.22
C ARG A 407 1.03 -27.17 5.79
N SER A 408 1.51 -28.40 6.00
CA SER A 408 0.71 -29.40 6.70
C SER A 408 0.52 -29.03 8.17
N VAL A 409 -0.52 -29.55 8.81
CA VAL A 409 -0.75 -29.32 10.26
C VAL A 409 0.45 -29.78 11.09
N ALA A 410 1.06 -30.91 10.73
CA ALA A 410 2.24 -31.42 11.43
C ALA A 410 3.46 -30.49 11.31
N ASP A 411 3.66 -29.90 10.12
CA ASP A 411 4.74 -28.92 9.90
C ASP A 411 4.51 -27.65 10.72
N GLU A 412 3.27 -27.18 10.84
CA GLU A 412 2.90 -26.01 11.65
C GLU A 412 3.13 -26.27 13.15
N GLU A 413 2.72 -27.44 13.66
CA GLU A 413 2.94 -27.82 15.06
C GLU A 413 4.43 -27.99 15.40
N ALA A 414 5.21 -28.56 14.48
CA ALA A 414 6.65 -28.69 14.62
C ALA A 414 7.33 -27.31 14.61
N ALA A 415 6.89 -26.40 13.73
CA ALA A 415 7.40 -25.04 13.67
C ALA A 415 7.04 -24.22 14.91
N ASP A 416 5.81 -24.32 15.43
CA ASP A 416 5.40 -23.69 16.69
C ASP A 416 6.32 -24.13 17.85
N SER A 417 6.59 -25.45 17.92
CA SER A 417 7.44 -26.02 18.96
C SER A 417 8.88 -25.50 18.85
N LYS A 418 9.44 -25.52 17.64
CA LYS A 418 10.79 -25.02 17.39
C LYS A 418 10.89 -23.52 17.61
N ALA A 419 9.87 -22.75 17.23
CA ALA A 419 9.84 -21.31 17.41
C ALA A 419 9.89 -20.92 18.89
N MET A 420 9.26 -21.70 19.76
CA MET A 420 9.38 -21.51 21.20
C MET A 420 10.81 -21.75 21.71
N GLU A 421 11.51 -22.75 21.20
CA GLU A 421 12.94 -22.95 21.52
C GLU A 421 13.75 -21.72 21.08
N LEU A 422 13.49 -21.24 19.86
CA LEU A 422 14.17 -20.07 19.30
C LEU A 422 13.94 -18.81 20.14
N LEU A 423 12.69 -18.54 20.51
CA LEU A 423 12.30 -17.36 21.27
C LEU A 423 12.80 -17.38 22.71
N THR A 424 12.75 -18.54 23.37
CA THR A 424 13.23 -18.68 24.76
C THR A 424 14.74 -18.49 24.89
N SER A 425 15.48 -18.77 23.82
CA SER A 425 16.94 -18.55 23.71
C SER A 425 17.30 -17.24 23.02
N SER A 426 16.37 -16.27 22.98
CA SER A 426 16.55 -14.98 22.30
C SER A 426 16.41 -13.78 23.26
N PRO A 427 16.76 -12.56 22.81
CA PRO A 427 16.48 -11.33 23.56
C PRO A 427 15.00 -11.05 23.83
N TYR A 428 14.07 -11.76 23.16
CA TYR A 428 12.63 -11.53 23.24
C TYR A 428 11.93 -12.37 24.31
N LYS A 429 12.62 -13.33 24.95
CA LYS A 429 12.03 -14.30 25.89
C LYS A 429 11.16 -13.67 26.99
N ASP A 430 11.58 -12.52 27.52
CA ASP A 430 10.92 -11.82 28.64
C ASP A 430 9.84 -10.83 28.18
N LYS A 431 9.62 -10.71 26.86
CA LYS A 431 8.70 -9.74 26.23
C LYS A 431 7.59 -10.39 25.41
N LEU A 432 7.43 -11.71 25.50
CA LEU A 432 6.41 -12.45 24.74
C LEU A 432 4.97 -12.14 25.18
N GLY A 433 4.77 -11.44 26.31
CA GLY A 433 3.46 -11.02 26.78
C GLY A 433 2.70 -10.14 25.77
N SER A 434 3.39 -9.22 25.08
CA SER A 434 2.76 -8.37 24.04
C SER A 434 2.42 -9.17 22.78
N ALA A 435 3.30 -10.07 22.36
CA ALA A 435 3.07 -11.00 21.26
C ALA A 435 1.84 -11.89 21.53
N GLY A 436 1.70 -12.38 22.76
CA GLY A 436 0.52 -13.12 23.18
C GLY A 436 -0.77 -12.28 23.25
N LEU A 437 -0.67 -11.00 23.65
CA LEU A 437 -1.80 -10.06 23.58
C LEU A 437 -2.25 -9.82 22.14
N PHE A 438 -1.32 -9.71 21.19
CA PHE A 438 -1.62 -9.62 19.77
C PHE A 438 -2.43 -10.85 19.29
N LEU A 439 -1.99 -12.06 19.63
CA LEU A 439 -2.72 -13.28 19.30
C LEU A 439 -4.12 -13.31 19.95
N LYS A 440 -4.26 -12.84 21.20
CA LYS A 440 -5.57 -12.71 21.87
C LYS A 440 -6.49 -11.72 21.18
N ALA A 441 -5.96 -10.57 20.74
CA ALA A 441 -6.74 -9.59 19.99
C ALA A 441 -7.17 -10.14 18.62
N LEU A 442 -6.27 -10.83 17.92
CA LEU A 442 -6.55 -11.47 16.64
C LEU A 442 -7.64 -12.54 16.78
N GLN A 443 -7.50 -13.44 17.76
CA GLN A 443 -8.48 -14.48 18.08
C GLN A 443 -9.86 -13.91 18.47
N ASN A 444 -9.90 -12.77 19.16
CA ASN A 444 -11.14 -12.08 19.52
C ASN A 444 -11.87 -11.51 18.29
N ARG A 445 -11.12 -11.04 17.28
CA ARG A 445 -11.65 -10.46 16.04
C ARG A 445 -11.82 -11.46 14.90
N ALA A 446 -11.23 -12.64 14.99
CA ALA A 446 -11.28 -13.69 13.96
C ALA A 446 -12.69 -14.05 13.45
N PRO A 447 -13.75 -14.10 14.28
CA PRO A 447 -15.10 -14.42 13.79
C PRO A 447 -15.69 -13.37 12.83
N VAL A 448 -15.22 -12.11 12.89
CA VAL A 448 -15.77 -10.98 12.12
C VAL A 448 -14.81 -10.49 11.04
N LEU A 449 -13.49 -10.54 11.26
CA LEU A 449 -12.47 -10.08 10.31
C LEU A 449 -11.95 -11.23 9.42
N THR A 450 -12.88 -11.97 8.81
CA THR A 450 -12.56 -13.23 8.13
C THR A 450 -11.65 -13.08 6.92
N ASN A 451 -11.73 -11.98 6.18
CA ASN A 451 -10.92 -11.73 4.99
C ASN A 451 -9.55 -11.16 5.34
N LEU A 452 -9.45 -10.41 6.44
CA LEU A 452 -8.17 -9.92 6.96
C LEU A 452 -7.26 -11.07 7.40
N ILE A 453 -7.82 -12.13 7.99
CA ILE A 453 -7.04 -13.29 8.49
C ILE A 453 -6.99 -14.47 7.52
N SER A 454 -7.59 -14.34 6.33
CA SER A 454 -7.53 -15.39 5.30
C SER A 454 -6.30 -15.17 4.44
N PRO A 455 -5.21 -15.95 4.62
CA PRO A 455 -4.01 -15.83 3.82
C PRO A 455 -4.32 -16.15 2.35
N ARG A 456 -3.49 -15.62 1.45
CA ARG A 456 -3.64 -15.83 0.01
C ARG A 456 -2.62 -16.81 -0.55
N LEU A 457 -1.46 -16.86 0.08
CA LEU A 457 -0.32 -17.67 -0.34
C LEU A 457 0.10 -18.61 0.77
N GLY A 458 0.13 -18.12 2.01
CA GLY A 458 0.57 -18.90 3.18
C GLY A 458 -0.52 -19.63 3.93
N SER A 459 -0.13 -20.17 5.08
CA SER A 459 -0.99 -20.82 6.06
C SER A 459 -1.68 -19.81 6.98
N ARG A 460 -2.82 -20.20 7.56
CA ARG A 460 -3.61 -19.34 8.46
C ARG A 460 -2.93 -19.17 9.81
N MET A 461 -2.91 -17.93 10.32
CA MET A 461 -2.47 -17.65 11.70
C MET A 461 -3.47 -18.11 12.76
N THR A 462 -4.77 -18.05 12.44
CA THR A 462 -5.85 -18.51 13.32
C THR A 462 -6.94 -19.18 12.49
N ASN A 463 -7.51 -20.27 13.02
CA ASN A 463 -8.58 -21.01 12.37
C ASN A 463 -9.62 -21.47 13.42
N GLY A 464 -10.66 -20.66 13.63
CA GLY A 464 -11.67 -20.96 14.64
C GLY A 464 -11.06 -20.85 16.04
N ASN A 465 -10.84 -21.98 16.73
CA ASN A 465 -10.30 -22.00 18.10
C ASN A 465 -8.80 -22.31 18.16
N THR A 466 -8.15 -22.57 17.03
CA THR A 466 -6.71 -22.81 16.97
C THR A 466 -5.99 -21.56 16.51
N THR A 467 -4.88 -21.24 17.16
CA THR A 467 -4.01 -20.11 16.81
C THR A 467 -2.57 -20.62 16.84
N ARG A 468 -1.80 -20.27 15.80
CA ARG A 468 -0.34 -20.51 15.77
C ARG A 468 0.31 -19.95 17.03
N MET A 469 1.42 -20.53 17.46
CA MET A 469 2.12 -20.12 18.69
C MET A 469 1.20 -20.21 19.93
N ALA A 470 0.44 -21.30 20.06
CA ALA A 470 -0.54 -21.49 21.13
C ALA A 470 0.03 -21.34 22.55
N SER A 471 1.30 -21.69 22.75
CA SER A 471 2.05 -21.50 24.00
C SER A 471 2.21 -20.02 24.36
N VAL A 472 2.52 -19.16 23.39
CA VAL A 472 2.60 -17.70 23.57
C VAL A 472 1.21 -17.13 23.86
N PHE A 473 0.19 -17.60 23.15
CA PHE A 473 -1.20 -17.22 23.41
C PHE A 473 -1.65 -17.56 24.83
N THR A 474 -1.39 -18.78 25.30
CA THR A 474 -1.82 -19.26 26.63
C THR A 474 -1.06 -18.57 27.76
N SER A 475 0.23 -18.29 27.58
CA SER A 475 1.06 -17.59 28.58
C SER A 475 0.82 -16.08 28.64
N ALA A 476 0.07 -15.52 27.69
CA ALA A 476 -0.16 -14.09 27.61
C ALA A 476 -1.01 -13.55 28.79
N PRO A 477 -0.83 -12.28 29.17
CA PRO A 477 -1.73 -11.57 30.09
C PRO A 477 -3.18 -11.56 29.58
N ALA A 478 -4.13 -11.27 30.47
CA ALA A 478 -5.52 -11.05 30.05
C ALA A 478 -5.63 -9.83 29.12
N LEU A 479 -6.47 -9.94 28.09
CA LEU A 479 -6.78 -8.83 27.19
C LEU A 479 -7.80 -7.90 27.87
N GLU A 480 -7.34 -6.74 28.31
CA GLU A 480 -8.09 -5.70 28.99
C GLU A 480 -8.42 -4.57 28.00
N LYS A 481 -9.56 -4.70 27.31
CA LYS A 481 -9.97 -3.74 26.25
C LYS A 481 -10.00 -2.29 26.74
N GLN A 482 -10.42 -2.04 27.98
CA GLN A 482 -10.55 -0.70 28.55
C GLN A 482 -9.23 -0.08 29.04
N ARG A 483 -8.16 -0.87 29.15
CA ARG A 483 -6.87 -0.38 29.61
C ARG A 483 -6.14 0.33 28.46
N VAL A 484 -5.94 1.64 28.59
CA VAL A 484 -5.42 2.50 27.50
C VAL A 484 -3.97 2.16 27.15
N ASP A 485 -3.14 1.84 28.13
CA ASP A 485 -1.73 1.50 27.94
C ASP A 485 -1.50 0.06 27.42
N GLN A 486 -2.54 -0.78 27.40
CA GLN A 486 -2.45 -2.12 26.82
C GLN A 486 -2.80 -2.09 25.32
N ILE A 487 -1.77 -1.91 24.49
CA ILE A 487 -1.86 -1.91 23.03
C ILE A 487 -1.55 -3.32 22.53
N ALA A 488 -2.59 -4.08 22.19
CA ALA A 488 -2.46 -5.45 21.70
C ALA A 488 -2.20 -5.53 20.18
N ALA A 489 -2.76 -4.60 19.42
CA ALA A 489 -2.58 -4.50 17.97
C ALA A 489 -2.79 -3.04 17.54
N LEU A 490 -2.24 -2.68 16.39
CA LEU A 490 -2.38 -1.35 15.82
C LEU A 490 -3.50 -1.30 14.76
N PRO A 491 -3.96 -0.09 14.40
CA PRO A 491 -4.84 0.11 13.25
C PRO A 491 -4.15 -0.25 11.93
N ILE A 492 -4.95 -0.51 10.89
CA ILE A 492 -4.42 -0.83 9.56
C ILE A 492 -3.72 0.40 8.96
N GLY A 493 -2.52 0.19 8.41
CA GLY A 493 -1.73 1.24 7.78
C GLY A 493 -0.89 2.09 8.74
N SER A 494 -0.57 1.57 9.93
CA SER A 494 0.11 2.35 10.98
C SER A 494 1.64 2.43 10.85
N ARG A 495 2.29 1.57 10.05
CA ARG A 495 3.76 1.47 10.06
C ARG A 495 4.43 1.61 8.71
N ILE A 496 3.83 1.09 7.65
CA ILE A 496 4.49 0.94 6.36
C ILE A 496 3.92 1.93 5.35
N LYS A 497 4.81 2.69 4.71
CA LYS A 497 4.51 3.52 3.54
C LYS A 497 4.95 2.79 2.27
N LEU A 498 4.04 2.70 1.32
CA LEU A 498 4.27 2.15 -0.02
C LEU A 498 4.42 3.29 -1.02
N ASP A 499 5.54 3.31 -1.74
CA ASP A 499 5.70 4.12 -2.93
C ASP A 499 4.93 3.47 -4.10
N ALA A 500 3.88 4.14 -4.58
CA ALA A 500 2.98 3.56 -5.56
C ALA A 500 3.61 3.37 -6.96
N TRP A 501 4.73 4.03 -7.25
CA TRP A 501 5.43 3.92 -8.53
C TRP A 501 6.38 2.74 -8.55
N SER A 502 7.35 2.76 -7.64
CA SER A 502 8.47 1.80 -7.56
C SER A 502 8.16 0.56 -6.72
N ASN A 503 7.02 0.55 -6.02
CA ASN A 503 6.64 -0.47 -5.04
C ASN A 503 7.57 -0.58 -3.81
N GLN A 504 8.51 0.34 -3.64
CA GLN A 504 9.40 0.34 -2.49
C GLN A 504 8.65 0.63 -1.19
N LEU A 505 9.07 -0.05 -0.12
CA LEU A 505 8.52 0.12 1.22
C LEU A 505 9.48 0.91 2.10
N THR A 506 8.91 1.82 2.88
CA THR A 506 9.61 2.59 3.90
C THR A 506 8.82 2.59 5.19
N MET A 507 9.52 2.77 6.32
CA MET A 507 8.84 2.98 7.60
C MET A 507 8.20 4.37 7.62
N MET A 508 6.98 4.46 8.14
CA MET A 508 6.31 5.72 8.38
C MET A 508 7.08 6.51 9.45
N ASN A 509 7.40 7.76 9.12
CA ASN A 509 7.94 8.71 10.08
C ASN A 509 6.78 9.49 10.72
N ALA A 510 6.13 8.87 11.70
CA ALA A 510 5.03 9.47 12.46
C ALA A 510 5.44 9.68 13.92
N ASN A 511 5.09 10.83 14.48
CA ASN A 511 5.29 11.09 15.90
C ASN A 511 4.33 10.20 16.72
N PRO A 512 4.80 9.55 17.80
CA PRO A 512 3.91 8.81 18.68
C PRO A 512 2.88 9.75 19.27
N VAL A 513 1.61 9.37 19.21
CA VAL A 513 0.51 10.10 19.85
C VAL A 513 0.08 9.33 21.09
N ALA A 514 0.04 10.01 22.23
CA ALA A 514 -0.47 9.41 23.46
C ALA A 514 -1.98 9.22 23.34
N LEU A 515 -2.44 7.98 23.53
CA LEU A 515 -3.86 7.65 23.50
C LEU A 515 -4.54 8.23 24.75
N VAL A 516 -5.65 8.94 24.56
CA VAL A 516 -6.43 9.50 25.69
C VAL A 516 -7.63 8.62 26.06
N SER A 517 -7.98 7.66 25.22
CA SER A 517 -9.06 6.70 25.48
C SER A 517 -8.79 5.32 24.88
N ALA A 518 -9.46 4.29 25.42
CA ALA A 518 -9.34 2.93 24.92
C ALA A 518 -9.84 2.76 23.48
N ARG A 519 -10.78 3.62 23.05
CA ARG A 519 -11.36 3.62 21.70
C ARG A 519 -10.33 3.99 20.64
N GLU A 520 -9.32 4.79 20.98
CA GLU A 520 -8.28 5.22 20.03
C GLU A 520 -7.29 4.10 19.67
N LYS A 521 -7.30 2.96 20.38
CA LYS A 521 -6.44 1.82 20.05
C LYS A 521 -6.78 1.20 18.69
N MET A 522 -8.07 1.20 18.32
CA MET A 522 -8.57 0.79 17.00
C MET A 522 -7.88 -0.47 16.42
N PRO A 523 -7.80 -1.59 17.19
CA PRO A 523 -6.99 -2.75 16.79
C PRO A 523 -7.57 -3.40 15.53
N PHE A 524 -6.74 -3.49 14.48
CA PHE A 524 -7.12 -4.00 13.16
C PHE A 524 -8.20 -3.17 12.43
N GLU A 525 -8.47 -1.95 12.88
CA GLU A 525 -9.51 -1.12 12.26
C GLU A 525 -8.96 -0.24 11.14
N VAL A 526 -9.83 0.04 10.17
CA VAL A 526 -9.59 0.99 9.09
C VAL A 526 -9.61 2.42 9.64
N THR A 527 -8.60 3.21 9.28
CA THR A 527 -8.46 4.62 9.65
C THR A 527 -8.40 5.55 8.42
N PRO A 528 -8.73 6.84 8.56
CA PRO A 528 -8.56 7.81 7.48
C PRO A 528 -7.09 8.03 7.08
N PHE A 529 -6.88 8.42 5.82
CA PHE A 529 -5.55 8.83 5.33
C PHE A 529 -5.36 10.34 5.43
N PHE A 530 -4.22 10.76 6.00
CA PHE A 530 -3.75 12.15 5.99
C PHE A 530 -2.24 12.18 5.69
N PRO A 531 -1.81 11.80 4.47
CA PRO A 531 -0.40 11.74 4.13
C PRO A 531 0.21 13.15 4.02
N PHE A 532 1.49 13.24 4.35
CA PHE A 532 2.30 14.41 4.02
C PHE A 532 2.67 14.35 2.53
N LEU A 533 2.12 15.24 1.69
CA LEU A 533 2.47 15.28 0.28
C LEU A 533 3.82 15.96 0.08
N SER A 534 4.63 15.37 -0.79
CA SER A 534 5.93 15.85 -1.21
C SER A 534 6.01 15.85 -2.71
N TYR A 535 6.77 16.78 -3.28
CA TYR A 535 7.14 16.73 -4.69
C TYR A 535 8.23 15.68 -4.91
N SER A 536 8.28 15.12 -6.12
CA SER A 536 9.29 14.16 -6.56
C SER A 536 10.69 14.77 -6.42
N GLN A 537 11.73 13.93 -6.26
CA GLN A 537 13.10 14.43 -6.09
C GLN A 537 13.56 15.32 -7.25
N THR A 538 13.14 14.99 -8.48
CA THR A 538 13.41 15.79 -9.68
C THR A 538 12.80 17.19 -9.56
N ASP A 539 11.54 17.28 -9.14
CA ASP A 539 10.84 18.56 -8.98
C ASP A 539 11.37 19.38 -7.79
N ARG A 540 11.83 18.70 -6.73
CA ARG A 540 12.49 19.39 -5.60
C ARG A 540 13.80 20.05 -6.01
N LYS A 541 14.59 19.44 -6.90
CA LYS A 541 15.82 20.06 -7.44
C LYS A 541 15.52 21.26 -8.33
N LEU A 542 14.49 21.17 -9.19
CA LEU A 542 14.04 22.29 -10.02
C LEU A 542 13.60 23.51 -9.18
N VAL A 543 13.00 23.28 -8.01
CA VAL A 543 12.63 24.37 -7.08
C VAL A 543 13.86 24.97 -6.39
N ALA A 544 14.85 24.15 -6.04
CA ALA A 544 16.08 24.62 -5.40
C ALA A 544 16.97 25.43 -6.37
N GLU A 545 16.85 25.20 -7.68
CA GLU A 545 17.60 25.89 -8.73
C GLU A 545 16.85 27.09 -9.36
N GLY A 546 15.72 27.52 -8.77
CA GLY A 546 15.02 28.75 -9.16
C GLY A 546 15.94 30.00 -9.08
N PRO A 547 15.66 31.08 -9.84
CA PRO A 547 16.65 32.10 -10.15
C PRO A 547 17.21 32.74 -8.88
N VAL A 548 18.49 32.44 -8.62
CA VAL A 548 19.30 33.18 -7.65
C VAL A 548 19.40 34.59 -8.18
N THR A 549 18.65 35.50 -7.56
CA THR A 549 18.78 36.93 -7.80
C THR A 549 20.13 37.36 -7.24
N HIS A 550 21.09 37.61 -8.12
CA HIS A 550 22.30 38.36 -7.81
C HIS A 550 22.08 39.85 -8.05
#